data_AF-A0A960AT20-F1
#
_entry.id   AF-A0A960AT20-F1
#
_cell.length_a   1.000
_cell.length_b   1.000
_cell.length_c   1.000
_cell.angle_alpha   90.00
_cell.angle_beta   90.00
_cell.angle_gamma   90.00
#
_symmetry.space_group_name_H-M   'P 1'
#
loop_
_entity.id
_entity.type
_entity.pdbx_description
1 polymer ?
#
loop_
_entity_poly.entity_id
_entity_poly.type
_entity_poly.pdbx_seq_one_letter_code
_entity_poly.pdbx_strand_id
1 'polypeptide(L)'
;LAAADDCADPYQQGDARTATQRQADALVGFLDLHATVDVTVDVVISADALIGDNDWTPESKRLGPIGSQIARDLCTSPDARWRRLVTDPVTGQLAAMATIKYRIPDHIRHAVKARDLTCRFPGCHARAKYFDCDHIIPHPASQTCPDNLAGLCRRHHRTKTFTAWKTRRDPNTPTHDLIWTSPLGRTHRTSAHRYKQDE
;
A
#
# COMPACT_ATOMS: atom_id res chain seq x y z
N LEU A 1 2.87 -38.52 8.41
CA LEU A 1 2.13 -39.79 8.64
C LEU A 1 1.41 -40.24 7.35
N ALA A 2 2.11 -40.27 6.21
CA ALA A 2 1.54 -40.71 4.94
C ALA A 2 2.42 -41.81 4.36
N ALA A 3 2.22 -42.99 4.90
CA ALA A 3 2.53 -44.30 4.31
C ALA A 3 1.35 -45.20 4.69
N ALA A 4 0.15 -44.81 4.27
CA ALA A 4 -1.07 -45.58 4.46
C ALA A 4 -1.71 -45.78 3.09
N ASP A 5 -1.80 -47.04 2.68
CA ASP A 5 -2.30 -47.55 1.40
C ASP A 5 -3.83 -47.40 1.22
N ASP A 6 -4.52 -46.64 2.09
CA ASP A 6 -5.97 -46.73 2.23
C ASP A 6 -6.73 -45.44 1.85
N CYS A 7 -6.10 -44.54 1.10
CA CYS A 7 -6.84 -43.45 0.45
C CYS A 7 -7.42 -43.98 -0.85
N ALA A 8 -8.58 -44.65 -0.76
CA ALA A 8 -9.33 -45.10 -1.92
C ALA A 8 -9.54 -43.93 -2.90
N ASP A 9 -9.20 -44.16 -4.16
CA ASP A 9 -9.64 -43.36 -5.31
C ASP A 9 -10.91 -44.03 -5.88
N PRO A 10 -12.10 -43.78 -5.31
CA PRO A 10 -13.34 -44.47 -5.69
C PRO A 10 -13.81 -44.14 -7.10
N TYR A 11 -13.18 -43.18 -7.80
CA TYR A 11 -13.59 -42.74 -9.13
C TYR A 11 -12.56 -43.03 -10.23
N GLN A 12 -11.40 -43.59 -9.91
CA GLN A 12 -10.30 -43.82 -10.85
C GLN A 12 -9.98 -42.58 -11.70
N GLN A 13 -10.20 -41.39 -11.15
CA GLN A 13 -9.95 -40.14 -11.85
C GLN A 13 -8.48 -39.82 -11.64
N GLY A 14 -7.62 -40.45 -12.44
CA GLY A 14 -6.17 -40.30 -12.41
C GLY A 14 -5.76 -38.83 -12.31
N ASP A 15 -5.54 -38.38 -11.08
CA ASP A 15 -5.20 -37.00 -10.79
C ASP A 15 -3.74 -36.79 -11.15
N ALA A 16 -3.51 -36.20 -12.32
CA ALA A 16 -2.20 -35.91 -12.87
C ALA A 16 -1.40 -34.89 -12.05
N ARG A 17 -2.01 -34.26 -11.04
CA ARG A 17 -1.32 -33.30 -10.16
C ARG A 17 -0.31 -34.01 -9.26
N THR A 18 0.86 -33.38 -9.16
CA THR A 18 1.94 -33.81 -8.26
C THR A 18 1.48 -33.77 -6.80
N ALA A 19 2.17 -34.53 -5.93
CA ALA A 19 1.88 -34.52 -4.50
C ALA A 19 1.95 -33.10 -3.89
N THR A 20 2.88 -32.26 -4.34
CA THR A 20 3.01 -30.87 -3.91
C THR A 20 1.82 -30.01 -4.35
N GLN A 21 1.31 -30.21 -5.57
CA GLN A 21 0.11 -29.51 -6.04
C GLN A 21 -1.12 -29.92 -5.22
N ARG A 22 -1.30 -31.22 -4.94
CA ARG A 22 -2.39 -31.70 -4.07
C ARG A 22 -2.29 -31.16 -2.65
N GLN A 23 -1.08 -31.05 -2.10
CA GLN A 23 -0.86 -30.44 -0.79
C GLN A 23 -1.16 -28.94 -0.78
N ALA A 24 -0.80 -28.22 -1.84
CA ALA A 24 -1.14 -26.81 -2.00
C ALA A 24 -2.66 -26.61 -2.08
N ASP A 25 -3.36 -27.41 -2.89
CA ASP A 25 -4.82 -27.36 -3.02
C ASP A 25 -5.52 -27.72 -1.70
N ALA A 26 -5.03 -28.74 -1.00
CA ALA A 26 -5.56 -29.12 0.31
C ALA A 26 -5.34 -28.02 1.37
N LEU A 27 -4.20 -27.33 1.32
CA LEU A 27 -3.94 -26.18 2.18
C LEU A 27 -4.86 -25.00 1.85
N VAL A 28 -5.08 -24.70 0.57
CA VAL A 28 -6.03 -23.67 0.13
C VAL A 28 -7.44 -24.01 0.61
N GLY A 29 -7.92 -25.23 0.36
CA GLY A 29 -9.25 -25.66 0.83
C GLY A 29 -9.38 -25.66 2.35
N PHE A 30 -8.32 -26.01 3.08
CA PHE A 30 -8.29 -25.89 4.53
C PHE A 30 -8.42 -24.43 4.98
N LEU A 31 -7.68 -23.52 4.36
CA LEU A 31 -7.74 -22.09 4.65
C LEU A 31 -9.12 -21.50 4.30
N ASP A 32 -9.71 -21.86 3.17
CA ASP A 32 -11.05 -21.38 2.79
C ASP A 32 -12.13 -21.77 3.80
N LEU A 33 -12.04 -22.99 4.37
CA LEU A 33 -13.03 -23.49 5.32
C LEU A 33 -12.79 -23.03 6.76
N HIS A 34 -11.55 -22.71 7.14
CA HIS A 34 -11.18 -22.51 8.55
C HIS A 34 -10.50 -21.16 8.85
N ALA A 35 -10.17 -20.37 7.84
CA ALA A 35 -9.54 -19.07 8.01
C ALA A 35 -10.40 -17.95 7.40
N THR A 36 -11.02 -17.15 8.26
CA THR A 36 -11.55 -15.86 7.85
C THR A 36 -10.40 -14.86 7.79
N VAL A 37 -10.05 -14.42 6.58
CA VAL A 37 -9.07 -13.35 6.38
C VAL A 37 -9.81 -12.07 6.07
N ASP A 38 -9.75 -11.10 6.98
CA ASP A 38 -10.19 -9.73 6.67
C ASP A 38 -9.21 -9.12 5.66
N VAL A 39 -9.56 -9.20 4.37
CA VAL A 39 -8.81 -8.57 3.29
C VAL A 39 -9.37 -7.18 3.03
N THR A 40 -8.69 -6.15 3.54
CA THR A 40 -8.94 -4.78 3.10
C THR A 40 -8.18 -4.54 1.79
N VAL A 41 -8.91 -4.51 0.67
CA VAL A 41 -8.36 -4.17 -0.64
C VAL A 41 -8.41 -2.64 -0.81
N ASP A 42 -7.28 -1.98 -0.57
CA ASP A 42 -7.12 -0.56 -0.90
C ASP A 42 -6.75 -0.46 -2.39
N VAL A 43 -7.76 -0.25 -3.22
CA VAL A 43 -7.62 -0.17 -4.68
C VAL A 43 -7.38 1.28 -5.09
N VAL A 44 -6.19 1.60 -5.60
CA VAL A 44 -5.91 2.87 -6.30
C VAL A 44 -5.94 2.58 -7.79
N ILE A 45 -7.12 2.72 -8.38
CA ILE A 45 -7.35 2.49 -9.82
C ILE A 45 -7.89 3.79 -10.41
N SER A 46 -7.30 4.28 -11.51
CA SER A 46 -7.97 5.25 -12.37
C SER A 46 -9.21 4.58 -12.97
N ALA A 47 -10.36 5.26 -13.03
CA ALA A 47 -11.64 4.67 -13.46
C ALA A 47 -11.52 3.78 -14.73
N ASP A 48 -10.67 4.16 -15.68
CA ASP A 48 -10.39 3.42 -16.92
C ASP A 48 -9.76 2.04 -16.70
N ALA A 49 -8.90 1.87 -15.70
CA ALA A 49 -8.22 0.61 -15.38
C ALA A 49 -9.11 -0.37 -14.58
N LEU A 50 -10.25 0.08 -14.05
CA LEU A 50 -11.24 -0.80 -13.42
C LEU A 50 -12.19 -1.40 -14.47
N ILE A 51 -12.43 -0.66 -15.56
CA ILE A 51 -13.40 -0.99 -16.60
C ILE A 51 -12.73 -1.66 -17.82
N GLY A 52 -11.44 -1.41 -18.05
CA GLY A 52 -10.70 -1.82 -19.24
C GLY A 52 -9.82 -3.08 -19.11
N ASP A 53 -9.53 -3.67 -20.27
CA ASP A 53 -8.65 -4.82 -20.47
C ASP A 53 -7.17 -4.39 -20.54
N ASN A 54 -6.70 -3.78 -19.46
CA ASN A 54 -5.39 -3.17 -19.40
C ASN A 54 -4.47 -3.98 -18.46
N ASP A 55 -3.21 -4.20 -18.88
CA ASP A 55 -2.15 -4.83 -18.07
C ASP A 55 -1.65 -3.86 -16.98
N TRP A 56 -2.51 -3.54 -16.02
CA TRP A 56 -2.10 -2.82 -14.82
C TRP A 56 -1.34 -3.77 -13.87
N THR A 57 -0.35 -3.24 -13.15
CA THR A 57 0.39 -3.99 -12.12
C THR A 57 -0.12 -3.61 -10.73
N PRO A 58 -1.08 -4.35 -10.16
CA PRO A 58 -1.60 -4.04 -8.84
C PRO A 58 -0.54 -4.24 -7.75
N GLU A 59 -0.56 -3.37 -6.75
CA GLU A 59 0.27 -3.53 -5.56
C GLU A 59 -0.58 -3.76 -4.32
N SER A 60 -0.36 -4.90 -3.66
CA SER A 60 -0.83 -5.16 -2.31
C SER A 60 0.06 -4.47 -1.30
N LYS A 61 -0.54 -3.70 -0.40
CA LYS A 61 0.15 -3.09 0.75
C LYS A 61 0.92 -4.08 1.62
N ARG A 62 0.47 -5.34 1.68
CA ARG A 62 1.08 -6.40 2.49
C ARG A 62 2.07 -7.24 1.69
N LEU A 63 1.70 -7.61 0.46
CA LEU A 63 2.42 -8.60 -0.35
C LEU A 63 3.35 -7.97 -1.41
N GLY A 64 3.20 -6.69 -1.73
CA GLY A 64 3.89 -6.04 -2.85
C GLY A 64 3.12 -6.24 -4.17
N PRO A 65 3.80 -6.20 -5.33
CA PRO A 65 3.16 -6.47 -6.62
C PRO A 65 2.41 -7.80 -6.62
N ILE A 66 1.18 -7.80 -7.12
CA ILE A 66 0.33 -8.97 -7.30
C ILE A 66 -0.13 -9.05 -8.76
N GLY A 67 -0.52 -10.23 -9.23
CA GLY A 67 -1.05 -10.40 -10.58
C GLY A 67 -2.38 -9.67 -10.78
N SER A 68 -2.62 -9.13 -11.97
CA SER A 68 -3.86 -8.42 -12.33
C SER A 68 -5.11 -9.28 -12.11
N GLN A 69 -5.06 -10.57 -12.44
CA GLN A 69 -6.16 -11.50 -12.21
C GLN A 69 -6.45 -11.70 -10.72
N ILE A 70 -5.42 -11.93 -9.89
CA ILE A 70 -5.59 -12.07 -8.43
C ILE A 70 -6.21 -10.79 -7.84
N ALA A 71 -5.79 -9.62 -8.31
CA ALA A 71 -6.39 -8.37 -7.86
C ALA A 71 -7.86 -8.24 -8.25
N ARG A 72 -8.25 -8.68 -9.48
CA ARG A 72 -9.65 -8.72 -9.92
C ARG A 72 -10.47 -9.68 -9.05
N ASP A 73 -9.97 -10.87 -8.77
CA ASP A 73 -10.64 -11.87 -7.92
C ASP A 73 -10.83 -11.35 -6.47
N LEU A 74 -9.82 -10.67 -5.93
CA LEU A 74 -9.92 -10.02 -4.62
C LEU A 74 -10.92 -8.86 -4.61
N CYS A 75 -11.06 -8.13 -5.71
CA CYS A 75 -12.05 -7.06 -5.84
C CYS A 75 -13.49 -7.61 -5.88
N THR A 76 -13.71 -8.73 -6.56
CA THR A 76 -15.05 -9.33 -6.72
C THR A 76 -15.44 -10.28 -5.59
N SER A 77 -14.53 -10.58 -4.66
CA SER A 77 -14.82 -11.40 -3.48
C SER A 77 -15.97 -10.83 -2.64
N PRO A 78 -16.89 -11.68 -2.11
CA PRO A 78 -17.98 -11.24 -1.23
C PRO A 78 -17.47 -10.59 0.08
N ASP A 79 -16.24 -10.91 0.48
CA ASP A 79 -15.61 -10.32 1.67
C ASP A 79 -14.88 -9.01 1.37
N ALA A 80 -14.80 -8.61 0.10
CA ALA A 80 -14.17 -7.35 -0.30
C ALA A 80 -14.88 -6.16 0.36
N ARG A 81 -14.09 -5.27 0.95
CA ARG A 81 -14.57 -3.99 1.48
C ARG A 81 -13.96 -2.87 0.66
N TRP A 82 -14.81 -2.19 -0.09
CA TRP A 82 -14.42 -1.14 -1.01
C TRP A 82 -14.32 0.20 -0.29
N ARG A 83 -13.20 0.92 -0.51
CA ARG A 83 -13.05 2.32 -0.11
C ARG A 83 -12.76 3.16 -1.35
N ARG A 84 -13.65 4.12 -1.63
CA ARG A 84 -13.42 5.08 -2.72
C ARG A 84 -12.28 6.01 -2.35
N LEU A 85 -11.21 5.95 -3.14
CA LEU A 85 -10.08 6.85 -3.09
C LEU A 85 -10.14 7.73 -4.35
N VAL A 86 -10.35 9.02 -4.19
CA VAL A 86 -10.42 9.96 -5.32
C VAL A 86 -9.00 10.41 -5.64
N THR A 87 -8.57 10.29 -6.89
CA THR A 87 -7.30 10.85 -7.36
C THR A 87 -7.54 12.11 -8.19
N ASP A 88 -6.67 13.09 -8.06
CA ASP A 88 -6.55 14.19 -9.00
C ASP A 88 -6.17 13.62 -10.40
N PRO A 89 -6.93 13.94 -11.45
CA PRO A 89 -6.79 13.29 -12.75
C PRO A 89 -5.53 13.73 -13.52
N VAL A 90 -4.92 14.86 -13.16
CA VAL A 90 -3.73 15.40 -13.83
C VAL A 90 -2.46 14.84 -13.21
N THR A 91 -2.47 14.64 -11.89
CA THR A 91 -1.27 14.32 -11.11
C THR A 91 -1.23 12.87 -10.60
N GLY A 92 -2.38 12.18 -10.63
CA GLY A 92 -2.54 10.83 -10.08
C GLY A 92 -2.53 10.77 -8.54
N GLN A 93 -2.58 11.92 -7.87
CA GLN A 93 -2.48 12.00 -6.41
C GLN A 93 -3.83 11.85 -5.71
N LEU A 94 -3.86 11.22 -4.53
CA LEU A 94 -5.08 11.13 -3.73
C LEU A 94 -5.57 12.51 -3.26
N ALA A 95 -6.81 12.86 -3.62
CA ALA A 95 -7.50 14.07 -3.20
C ALA A 95 -7.72 14.07 -1.68
N ALA A 96 -7.31 15.15 -1.03
CA ALA A 96 -7.19 15.23 0.43
C ALA A 96 -8.49 15.62 1.14
N MET A 97 -8.87 14.88 2.19
CA MET A 97 -9.81 15.33 3.23
C MET A 97 -8.99 15.85 4.44
N ALA A 98 -9.22 17.09 4.87
CA ALA A 98 -8.49 17.73 5.98
C ALA A 98 -9.25 17.62 7.33
N THR A 99 -8.53 17.62 8.45
CA THR A 99 -9.12 17.70 9.81
C THR A 99 -8.33 18.62 10.74
N ILE A 100 -9.04 19.21 11.71
CA ILE A 100 -8.48 20.07 12.76
C ILE A 100 -7.92 19.29 13.97
N LYS A 101 -8.15 17.97 14.04
CA LYS A 101 -7.67 17.14 15.16
C LYS A 101 -6.19 16.77 14.99
N TYR A 102 -5.46 16.69 16.11
CA TYR A 102 -4.07 16.19 16.14
C TYR A 102 -3.98 14.71 15.76
N ARG A 103 -4.88 13.86 16.31
CA ARG A 103 -4.93 12.43 15.98
C ARG A 103 -5.34 12.26 14.52
N ILE A 104 -4.43 11.71 13.72
CA ILE A 104 -4.64 11.41 12.31
C ILE A 104 -5.73 10.32 12.19
N PRO A 105 -6.90 10.63 11.59
CA PRO A 105 -7.94 9.65 11.31
C PRO A 105 -7.46 8.55 10.37
N ASP A 106 -8.06 7.36 10.47
CA ASP A 106 -7.59 6.20 9.71
C ASP A 106 -7.71 6.37 8.19
N HIS A 107 -8.73 7.06 7.69
CA HIS A 107 -8.86 7.34 6.26
C HIS A 107 -7.70 8.20 5.73
N ILE A 108 -7.24 9.20 6.50
CA ILE A 108 -6.06 10.02 6.16
C ILE A 108 -4.80 9.17 6.23
N ARG A 109 -4.66 8.34 7.26
CA ARG A 109 -3.52 7.42 7.40
C ARG A 109 -3.43 6.45 6.23
N HIS A 110 -4.58 5.94 5.76
CA HIS A 110 -4.65 5.05 4.60
C HIS A 110 -4.26 5.78 3.32
N ALA A 111 -4.76 6.99 3.09
CA ALA A 111 -4.37 7.79 1.93
C ALA A 111 -2.86 8.05 1.88
N VAL A 112 -2.24 8.44 3.00
CA VAL A 112 -0.78 8.65 3.08
C VAL A 112 -0.03 7.33 2.85
N LYS A 113 -0.51 6.21 3.42
CA LYS A 113 0.12 4.90 3.23
C LYS A 113 0.08 4.41 1.79
N ALA A 114 -1.04 4.59 1.09
CA ALA A 114 -1.18 4.27 -0.32
C ALA A 114 -0.29 5.18 -1.18
N ARG A 115 -0.28 6.49 -0.92
CA ARG A 115 0.55 7.45 -1.67
C ARG A 115 2.05 7.18 -1.54
N ASP A 116 2.54 6.92 -0.33
CA ASP A 116 3.98 6.91 -0.08
C ASP A 116 4.61 5.52 -0.28
N LEU A 117 3.89 4.44 0.05
CA LEU A 117 4.30 3.02 0.06
C LEU A 117 5.56 2.65 0.85
N THR A 118 6.56 3.52 0.88
CA THR A 118 7.81 3.42 1.62
C THR A 118 8.11 4.73 2.36
N CYS A 119 9.02 4.66 3.33
CA CYS A 119 9.46 5.80 4.11
C CYS A 119 10.06 6.90 3.22
N ARG A 120 9.58 8.14 3.38
CA ARG A 120 9.96 9.29 2.54
C ARG A 120 11.25 9.99 2.96
N PHE A 121 12.01 9.42 3.89
CA PHE A 121 13.36 9.90 4.22
C PHE A 121 14.35 9.48 3.12
N PRO A 122 15.33 10.32 2.73
CA PRO A 122 16.28 10.01 1.67
C PRO A 122 16.96 8.64 1.85
N GLY A 123 16.84 7.77 0.84
CA GLY A 123 17.47 6.43 0.82
C GLY A 123 16.82 5.38 1.72
N CYS A 124 15.65 5.65 2.31
CA CYS A 124 14.94 4.66 3.13
C CYS A 124 13.89 3.91 2.31
N HIS A 125 13.85 2.57 2.45
CA HIS A 125 12.87 1.72 1.76
C HIS A 125 11.92 0.98 2.73
N ALA A 126 11.80 1.44 3.97
CA ALA A 126 10.91 0.83 4.95
C ALA A 126 9.45 0.93 4.49
N ARG A 127 8.79 -0.22 4.31
CA ARG A 127 7.42 -0.33 3.78
C ARG A 127 6.37 0.36 4.66
N ALA A 128 5.20 0.69 4.08
CA ALA A 128 4.06 1.37 4.73
C ALA A 128 3.52 0.72 6.00
N LYS A 129 3.76 -0.58 6.19
CA LYS A 129 3.43 -1.25 7.45
C LYS A 129 4.33 -0.85 8.63
N TYR A 130 5.51 -0.30 8.36
CA TYR A 130 6.53 0.08 9.35
C TYR A 130 6.71 1.58 9.53
N PHE A 131 5.91 2.41 8.87
CA PHE A 131 5.97 3.86 9.02
C PHE A 131 4.75 4.46 9.71
N ASP A 132 5.03 5.55 10.42
CA ASP A 132 4.07 6.50 10.98
C ASP A 132 3.70 7.53 9.90
N CYS A 133 2.50 8.10 9.98
CA CYS A 133 2.17 9.31 9.22
C CYS A 133 2.59 10.50 10.07
N ASP A 134 3.53 11.30 9.56
CA ASP A 134 4.16 12.39 10.31
C ASP A 134 3.93 13.73 9.63
N HIS A 135 3.66 14.77 10.43
CA HIS A 135 3.32 16.12 9.96
C HIS A 135 4.53 16.85 9.42
N ILE A 136 4.54 17.21 8.14
CA ILE A 136 5.60 18.01 7.49
C ILE A 136 5.75 19.35 8.23
N ILE A 137 4.65 20.08 8.38
CA ILE A 137 4.52 21.24 9.26
C ILE A 137 3.78 20.77 10.52
N PRO A 138 4.42 20.81 11.72
CA PRO A 138 3.81 20.33 12.95
C PRO A 138 2.46 20.97 13.26
N HIS A 139 1.51 20.16 13.72
CA HIS A 139 0.27 20.68 14.30
C HIS A 139 0.55 21.44 15.61
N PRO A 140 -0.14 22.56 15.92
CA PRO A 140 -1.29 23.13 15.21
C PRO A 140 -0.94 24.14 14.12
N ALA A 141 0.34 24.37 13.81
CA ALA A 141 0.75 25.35 12.80
C ALA A 141 0.25 25.01 11.39
N SER A 142 -0.09 23.74 11.14
CA SER A 142 -0.86 23.33 9.97
C SER A 142 -1.84 22.21 10.30
N GLN A 143 -2.90 22.10 9.49
CA GLN A 143 -3.94 21.10 9.66
C GLN A 143 -3.45 19.69 9.37
N THR A 144 -4.15 18.71 9.91
CA THR A 144 -3.92 17.30 9.61
C THR A 144 -4.63 16.97 8.29
N CYS A 145 -3.88 16.97 7.19
CA CYS A 145 -4.35 16.56 5.88
C CYS A 145 -3.28 15.71 5.18
N PRO A 146 -3.66 14.86 4.21
CA PRO A 146 -2.69 14.11 3.41
C PRO A 146 -1.55 14.98 2.88
N ASP A 147 -1.83 16.21 2.44
CA ASP A 147 -0.81 17.13 1.92
C ASP A 147 0.25 17.53 2.93
N ASN A 148 -0.12 17.66 4.20
CA ASN A 148 0.77 18.01 5.30
C ASN A 148 1.34 16.77 6.01
N LEU A 149 1.12 15.56 5.51
CA LEU A 149 1.62 14.32 6.11
C LEU A 149 2.60 13.61 5.17
N ALA A 150 3.56 12.88 5.74
CA ALA A 150 4.48 12.00 5.02
C ALA A 150 4.69 10.70 5.81
N GLY A 151 4.88 9.58 5.10
CA GLY A 151 5.23 8.30 5.71
C GLY A 151 6.68 8.27 6.18
N LEU A 152 6.93 8.15 7.48
CA LEU A 152 8.28 8.02 8.06
C LEU A 152 8.39 6.82 9.01
N CYS A 153 9.39 5.96 8.80
CA CYS A 153 9.66 4.89 9.74
C CYS A 153 10.02 5.46 11.11
N ARG A 154 9.83 4.68 12.18
CA ARG A 154 10.04 5.17 13.55
C ARG A 154 11.42 5.82 13.76
N ARG A 155 12.46 5.27 13.12
CA ARG A 155 13.82 5.82 13.13
C ARG A 155 13.85 7.24 12.54
N HIS A 156 13.36 7.42 11.32
CA HIS A 156 13.46 8.71 10.63
C HIS A 156 12.45 9.74 11.11
N HIS A 157 11.31 9.30 11.65
CA HIS A 157 10.41 10.17 12.39
C HIS A 157 11.17 10.80 13.57
N ARG A 158 11.82 9.99 14.42
CA ARG A 158 12.66 10.50 15.52
C ARG A 158 13.82 11.37 15.02
N THR A 159 14.47 10.99 13.92
CA THR A 159 15.53 11.82 13.33
C THR A 159 15.01 13.22 13.00
N LYS A 160 13.87 13.33 12.32
CA LYS A 160 13.26 14.61 12.02
C LYS A 160 12.86 15.39 13.29
N THR A 161 12.29 14.71 14.29
CA THR A 161 11.81 15.38 15.52
C THR A 161 12.93 15.89 16.41
N PHE A 162 14.00 15.10 16.57
CA PHE A 162 15.00 15.32 17.62
C PHE A 162 16.36 15.80 17.09
N THR A 163 16.48 16.07 15.80
CA THR A 163 17.73 16.57 15.20
C THR A 163 17.46 17.76 14.28
N ALA A 164 18.51 18.35 13.71
CA ALA A 164 18.40 19.51 12.82
C ALA A 164 17.92 19.18 11.39
N TRP A 165 17.50 17.94 11.11
CA TRP A 165 16.90 17.60 9.82
C TRP A 165 15.58 18.34 9.62
N LYS A 166 15.44 19.00 8.48
CA LYS A 166 14.21 19.71 8.09
C LYS A 166 13.60 19.07 6.87
N THR A 167 12.27 19.18 6.75
CA THR A 167 11.54 18.73 5.57
C THR A 167 10.46 19.75 5.20
N ARG A 168 10.17 19.87 3.91
CA ARG A 168 9.07 20.67 3.37
C ARG A 168 8.59 20.07 2.05
N ARG A 169 7.36 20.41 1.66
CA ARG A 169 6.88 20.18 0.29
C ARG A 169 7.73 20.95 -0.72
N ASP A 170 7.98 20.35 -1.86
CA ASP A 170 8.47 21.07 -3.05
C ASP A 170 7.28 21.82 -3.67
N PRO A 171 7.28 23.17 -3.71
CA PRO A 171 6.18 23.92 -4.29
C PRO A 171 6.18 23.89 -5.82
N ASN A 172 7.26 23.42 -6.45
CA ASN A 172 7.44 23.45 -7.90
C ASN A 172 6.95 22.18 -8.59
N THR A 173 6.48 21.20 -7.82
CA THR A 173 6.00 19.95 -8.37
C THR A 173 4.50 19.81 -8.11
N PRO A 174 3.71 19.40 -9.10
CA PRO A 174 2.33 19.02 -8.85
C PRO A 174 2.25 17.68 -8.08
N THR A 175 3.37 16.98 -7.94
CA THR A 175 3.52 15.78 -7.12
C THR A 175 3.87 16.11 -5.65
N HIS A 176 3.66 15.14 -4.75
CA HIS A 176 3.87 15.23 -3.30
C HIS A 176 5.35 14.93 -3.03
N ASP A 177 6.20 15.76 -3.60
CA ASP A 177 7.64 15.67 -3.45
C ASP A 177 8.07 16.43 -2.20
N LEU A 178 9.04 15.86 -1.50
CA LEU A 178 9.60 16.43 -0.28
C LEU A 178 11.05 16.82 -0.52
N ILE A 179 11.39 18.02 -0.06
CA ILE A 179 12.76 18.50 0.06
C ILE A 179 13.18 18.32 1.51
N TRP A 180 14.22 17.51 1.72
CA TRP A 180 14.89 17.31 2.99
C TRP A 180 16.17 18.14 3.03
N THR A 181 16.42 18.80 4.15
CA THR A 181 17.67 19.50 4.41
C THR A 181 18.38 18.83 5.58
N SER A 182 19.58 18.33 5.32
CA SER A 182 20.45 17.74 6.35
C SER A 182 20.98 18.81 7.31
N PRO A 183 21.47 18.41 8.50
CA PRO A 183 22.13 19.33 9.45
C PRO A 183 23.32 20.09 8.84
N LEU A 184 23.95 19.54 7.80
CA LEU A 184 25.07 20.16 7.08
C LEU A 184 24.62 21.03 5.89
N GLY A 185 23.32 21.29 5.75
CA GLY A 185 22.77 22.13 4.68
C GLY A 185 22.57 21.44 3.33
N ARG A 186 22.99 20.17 3.17
CA ARG A 186 22.73 19.40 1.93
C ARG A 186 21.25 19.14 1.74
N THR A 187 20.76 19.29 0.52
CA THR A 187 19.35 19.06 0.16
C THR A 187 19.18 17.74 -0.57
N HIS A 188 18.06 17.05 -0.30
CA HIS A 188 17.69 15.81 -0.94
C HIS A 188 16.20 15.87 -1.33
N ARG A 189 15.88 15.45 -2.56
CA ARG A 189 14.49 15.32 -3.00
C ARG A 189 14.05 13.86 -2.87
N THR A 190 12.83 13.64 -2.42
CA THR A 190 12.17 12.32 -2.43
C THR A 190 10.78 12.48 -3.01
N SER A 191 10.36 11.55 -3.87
CA SER A 191 9.07 11.61 -4.57
C SER A 191 8.12 10.53 -4.07
N ALA A 192 6.82 10.77 -4.20
CA ALA A 192 5.79 9.79 -3.85
C ALA A 192 5.84 8.61 -4.81
N HIS A 193 5.21 7.50 -4.43
CA HIS A 193 5.04 6.40 -5.38
C HIS A 193 4.17 6.88 -6.54
N ARG A 194 4.59 6.56 -7.77
CA ARG A 194 3.88 6.93 -9.00
C ARG A 194 3.22 5.68 -9.58
N TYR A 195 1.89 5.67 -9.57
CA TYR A 195 1.09 4.54 -10.06
C TYR A 195 0.98 4.47 -11.59
N LYS A 196 1.15 5.58 -12.31
CA LYS A 196 1.27 5.58 -13.78
C LYS A 196 2.74 5.43 -14.16
N GLN A 197 3.06 4.38 -14.92
CA GLN A 197 4.29 4.35 -15.70
C GLN A 197 4.09 5.24 -16.92
N ASP A 198 5.09 6.06 -17.26
CA ASP A 198 5.07 6.84 -18.49
C ASP A 198 5.06 5.84 -19.68
N GLU A 199 4.20 6.07 -20.69
CA GLU A 199 4.12 5.27 -21.93
C GLU A 199 5.46 5.17 -22.67
#